data_AF-A0A5K0XK00-F1
#
_entry.id   AF-A0A5K0XK00-F1
#
_cell.length_a   1.000
_cell.length_b   1.000
_cell.length_c   1.000
_cell.angle_alpha   90.00
_cell.angle_beta   90.00
_cell.angle_gamma   90.00
#
_symmetry.space_group_name_H-M   'P 1'
#
loop_
_entity.id
_entity.type
_entity.pdbx_description
1 polymer ?
#
loop_
_entity_poly.entity_id
_entity_poly.type
_entity_poly.pdbx_seq_one_letter_code
_entity_poly.pdbx_strand_id
1 'polypeptide(L)'
;MGDVVQYKLERMVDELEDLEKKGLFTRQEIRHIVRKRRDFEYRLKRPSPLKQDFIAYINYETQLDSLRKLRKKAIIRASKGTEKKWKKSVSDTASVIKILEIYKRAVTRFKGDIGLWFRYLEFCKERRHGRMKR
;
A
#
# COMPACT_ATOMS: atom_id res chain seq x y z
N MET A 1 1.43 8.91 -21.87
CA MET A 1 2.22 8.94 -20.61
C MET A 1 1.32 8.94 -19.37
N GLY A 2 0.20 9.68 -19.40
CA GLY A 2 -0.83 9.63 -18.35
C GLY A 2 -1.60 8.30 -18.27
N ASP A 3 -1.74 7.59 -19.39
CA ASP A 3 -2.62 6.42 -19.51
C ASP A 3 -2.21 5.26 -18.57
N VAL A 4 -0.91 5.03 -18.40
CA VAL A 4 -0.40 3.98 -17.50
C VAL A 4 -0.58 4.35 -16.03
N VAL A 5 -0.45 5.63 -15.69
CA VAL A 5 -0.66 6.12 -14.32
C VAL A 5 -2.15 6.08 -13.99
N GLN A 6 -2.99 6.53 -14.92
CA GLN A 6 -4.45 6.51 -14.79
C GLN A 6 -4.99 5.09 -14.62
N TYR A 7 -4.55 4.15 -15.47
CA TYR A 7 -4.88 2.73 -15.33
C TYR A 7 -4.51 2.15 -13.96
N LYS A 8 -3.34 2.52 -13.41
CA LYS A 8 -2.93 2.09 -12.06
C LYS A 8 -3.82 2.68 -10.96
N LEU A 9 -4.26 3.92 -11.11
CA LEU A 9 -5.16 4.59 -10.16
C LEU A 9 -6.55 3.95 -10.18
N GLU A 10 -7.07 3.60 -11.35
CA GLU A 10 -8.38 2.96 -11.52
C GLU A 10 -8.44 1.60 -10.82
N ARG A 11 -7.36 0.81 -10.90
CA ARG A 11 -7.25 -0.46 -10.16
C ARG A 11 -7.24 -0.33 -8.65
N MET A 12 -7.13 0.89 -8.11
CA MET A 12 -7.15 1.16 -6.66
C MET A 12 -8.49 1.71 -6.18
N VAL A 13 -9.48 1.90 -7.06
CA VAL A 13 -10.78 2.48 -6.68
C VAL A 13 -11.49 1.59 -5.66
N ASP A 14 -11.57 0.29 -5.91
CA ASP A 14 -12.26 -0.66 -5.03
C ASP A 14 -11.70 -0.68 -3.60
N GLU A 15 -10.36 -0.62 -3.45
CA GLU A 15 -9.73 -0.60 -2.12
C GLU A 15 -10.01 0.72 -1.38
N LEU A 16 -10.05 1.84 -2.09
CA LEU A 16 -10.30 3.16 -1.49
C LEU A 16 -11.76 3.32 -1.08
N GLU A 17 -12.69 2.83 -1.89
CA GLU A 17 -14.10 2.78 -1.53
C GLU A 17 -14.36 1.90 -0.31
N ASP A 18 -13.70 0.74 -0.21
CA ASP A 18 -13.83 -0.13 0.95
C ASP A 18 -13.26 0.52 2.22
N LEU A 19 -12.16 1.29 2.11
CA LEU A 19 -11.63 2.08 3.22
C LEU A 19 -12.61 3.16 3.70
N GLU A 20 -13.33 3.80 2.79
CA GLU A 20 -14.38 4.79 3.11
C GLU A 20 -15.59 4.12 3.77
N LYS A 21 -16.12 3.05 3.14
CA LYS A 21 -17.31 2.31 3.61
C LYS A 21 -17.10 1.75 5.01
N LYS A 22 -15.87 1.42 5.37
CA LYS A 22 -15.49 0.93 6.71
C LYS A 22 -15.20 2.03 7.73
N GLY A 23 -15.31 3.29 7.34
CA GLY A 23 -15.01 4.44 8.21
C GLY A 23 -13.55 4.51 8.65
N LEU A 24 -12.64 3.86 7.93
CA LEU A 24 -11.20 3.90 8.25
C LEU A 24 -10.56 5.21 7.81
N PHE A 25 -11.07 5.79 6.73
CA PHE A 25 -10.61 7.07 6.20
C PHE A 25 -11.81 7.90 5.74
N THR A 26 -11.68 9.23 5.86
CA THR A 26 -12.67 10.16 5.34
C THR A 26 -12.46 10.40 3.84
N ARG A 27 -13.48 10.91 3.14
CA ARG A 27 -13.36 11.33 1.73
C ARG A 27 -12.22 12.33 1.50
N GLN A 28 -11.97 13.22 2.46
CA GLN A 28 -10.89 14.20 2.35
C GLN A 28 -9.52 13.53 2.40
N GLU A 29 -9.33 12.58 3.31
CA GLU A 29 -8.11 11.79 3.43
C GLU A 29 -7.89 10.90 2.20
N ILE A 30 -8.96 10.27 1.68
CA ILE A 30 -8.88 9.46 0.46
C ILE A 30 -8.44 10.30 -0.73
N ARG A 31 -8.99 11.51 -0.91
CA ARG A 31 -8.51 12.45 -1.95
C ARG A 31 -7.03 12.76 -1.78
N HIS A 32 -6.55 12.95 -0.56
CA HIS A 32 -5.12 13.16 -0.30
C HIS A 32 -4.29 11.93 -0.66
N ILE A 33 -4.74 10.72 -0.30
CA ILE A 33 -4.08 9.46 -0.62
C ILE A 33 -3.96 9.27 -2.14
N VAL A 34 -5.05 9.50 -2.89
CA VAL A 34 -5.06 9.42 -4.35
C VAL A 34 -4.06 10.39 -4.96
N ARG A 35 -4.03 11.65 -4.48
CA ARG A 35 -3.08 12.65 -4.96
C ARG A 35 -1.63 12.22 -4.71
N LYS A 36 -1.31 11.77 -3.49
CA LYS A 36 0.04 11.29 -3.14
C LYS A 36 0.48 10.09 -3.98
N ARG A 37 -0.40 9.09 -4.15
CA ARG A 37 -0.13 7.92 -5.00
C ARG A 37 0.11 8.31 -6.45
N ARG A 38 -0.69 9.24 -6.98
CA ARG A 38 -0.52 9.79 -8.32
C ARG A 38 0.85 10.45 -8.47
N ASP A 39 1.24 11.31 -7.52
CA ASP A 39 2.53 11.99 -7.54
C ASP A 39 3.70 10.98 -7.54
N PHE A 40 3.63 9.94 -6.72
CA PHE A 40 4.63 8.86 -6.72
C PHE A 40 4.67 8.10 -8.04
N GLU A 41 3.52 7.72 -8.61
CA GLU A 41 3.50 6.99 -9.88
C GLU A 41 4.07 7.82 -11.04
N TYR A 42 3.83 9.13 -11.08
CA TYR A 42 4.48 10.01 -12.04
C TYR A 42 6.01 10.07 -11.84
N ARG A 43 6.49 10.20 -10.60
CA ARG A 43 7.93 10.17 -10.31
C ARG A 43 8.59 8.86 -10.73
N LEU A 44 7.90 7.73 -10.53
CA LEU A 44 8.41 6.42 -10.93
C LEU A 44 8.33 6.16 -12.44
N LYS A 45 7.47 6.88 -13.18
CA LYS A 45 7.31 6.72 -14.63
C LYS A 45 8.27 7.58 -15.44
N ARG A 46 8.98 8.52 -14.83
CA ARG A 46 9.98 9.35 -15.52
C ARG A 46 11.08 8.50 -16.18
N PRO A 47 11.76 9.00 -17.24
CA PRO A 47 12.76 8.22 -17.98
C PRO A 47 13.89 7.65 -17.09
N SER A 48 14.33 8.43 -16.09
CA SER A 48 15.35 8.02 -15.12
C SER A 48 14.80 8.06 -13.69
N PRO A 49 14.06 7.02 -13.24
CA PRO A 49 13.53 6.97 -11.88
C PRO A 49 14.67 6.73 -10.89
N LEU A 50 14.62 7.41 -9.74
CA LEU A 50 15.63 7.34 -8.68
C LEU A 50 15.19 6.27 -7.69
N LYS A 51 16.18 5.57 -7.14
CA LYS A 51 15.95 4.58 -6.08
C LYS A 51 15.22 5.19 -4.88
N GLN A 52 15.56 6.42 -4.52
CA GLN A 52 14.95 7.13 -3.40
C GLN A 52 13.44 7.31 -3.56
N ASP A 53 12.93 7.48 -4.78
CA ASP A 53 11.47 7.60 -5.01
C ASP A 53 10.75 6.28 -4.74
N PHE A 54 11.35 5.15 -5.09
CA PHE A 54 10.79 3.84 -4.74
C PHE A 54 10.77 3.64 -3.22
N ILE A 55 11.88 3.94 -2.54
CA ILE A 55 11.97 3.83 -1.08
C ILE A 55 10.95 4.75 -0.39
N ALA A 56 10.84 6.00 -0.84
CA ALA A 56 9.88 6.96 -0.31
C ALA A 56 8.44 6.48 -0.50
N TYR A 57 8.11 5.91 -1.66
CA TYR A 57 6.77 5.38 -1.91
C TYR A 57 6.46 4.15 -1.04
N ILE A 58 7.41 3.24 -0.91
CA ILE A 58 7.29 2.06 -0.01
C ILE A 58 7.06 2.50 1.43
N ASN A 59 7.83 3.47 1.91
CA ASN A 59 7.70 4.00 3.27
C ASN A 59 6.32 4.63 3.49
N TYR A 60 5.86 5.43 2.53
CA TYR A 60 4.52 6.03 2.55
C TYR A 60 3.42 4.97 2.65
N GLU A 61 3.43 3.95 1.77
CA GLU A 61 2.42 2.89 1.80
C GLU A 61 2.50 2.04 3.08
N THR A 62 3.70 1.84 3.63
CA THR A 62 3.89 1.14 4.91
C THR A 62 3.31 1.91 6.08
N GLN A 63 3.51 3.23 6.12
CA GLN A 63 2.91 4.12 7.11
C GLN A 63 1.39 4.15 6.98
N LEU A 64 0.88 4.18 5.75
CA LEU A 64 -0.56 4.16 5.47
C LEU A 64 -1.22 2.85 5.98
N ASP A 65 -0.61 1.68 5.71
CA ASP A 65 -1.10 0.40 6.25
C ASP A 65 -1.03 0.35 7.78
N SER A 66 -0.01 0.96 8.38
CA SER A 66 0.12 1.05 9.83
C SER A 66 -0.99 1.90 10.46
N LEU A 67 -1.27 3.07 9.86
CA LEU A 67 -2.38 3.94 10.26
C LEU A 67 -3.74 3.24 10.12
N ARG A 68 -3.96 2.57 9.00
CA ARG A 68 -5.17 1.75 8.75
C ARG A 68 -5.35 0.69 9.84
N LYS A 69 -4.30 -0.03 10.21
CA LYS A 69 -4.32 -1.04 11.29
C LYS A 69 -4.65 -0.43 12.64
N LEU A 70 -4.09 0.73 12.96
CA LEU A 70 -4.37 1.46 14.21
C LEU A 70 -5.83 1.88 14.28
N ARG A 71 -6.37 2.50 13.23
CA ARG A 71 -7.77 2.91 13.14
C ARG A 71 -8.73 1.73 13.22
N LYS A 72 -8.42 0.63 12.51
CA LYS A 72 -9.17 -0.62 12.61
C LYS A 72 -9.22 -1.14 14.04
N LYS A 73 -8.08 -1.16 14.75
CA LYS A 73 -8.03 -1.57 16.17
C LYS A 73 -8.88 -0.65 17.06
N ALA A 74 -8.84 0.66 16.82
CA ALA A 74 -9.64 1.63 17.57
C ALA A 74 -11.15 1.41 17.38
N ILE A 75 -11.60 1.24 16.13
CA ILE A 75 -13.01 0.95 15.81
C ILE A 75 -13.46 -0.36 16.47
N ILE A 76 -12.66 -1.42 16.36
CA ILE A 76 -12.98 -2.73 16.97
C ILE A 76 -13.08 -2.62 18.51
N ARG A 77 -12.23 -1.81 19.14
CA ARG A 77 -12.31 -1.59 20.60
C ARG A 77 -13.58 -0.82 20.98
N ALA A 78 -13.92 0.23 20.23
CA ALA A 78 -15.13 1.01 20.46
C ALA A 78 -16.41 0.19 20.21
N SER A 79 -16.36 -0.80 19.33
CA SER A 79 -17.49 -1.68 19.03
C SER A 79 -17.61 -2.89 19.96
N LYS A 80 -16.77 -3.04 20.99
CA LYS A 80 -16.90 -4.09 22.01
C LYS A 80 -18.17 -3.85 22.84
N GLY A 81 -19.29 -4.34 22.32
CA GLY A 81 -20.65 -4.12 22.84
C GLY A 81 -21.73 -4.31 21.77
N THR A 82 -21.37 -4.28 20.48
CA THR A 82 -22.24 -4.65 19.36
C THR A 82 -21.70 -5.92 18.70
N GLU A 83 -22.55 -6.91 18.45
CA GLU A 83 -22.18 -8.25 17.94
C GLU A 83 -21.59 -8.27 16.51
N LYS A 84 -21.34 -7.10 15.89
CA LYS A 84 -20.77 -7.00 14.55
C LYS A 84 -19.28 -7.35 14.55
N LYS A 85 -18.99 -8.63 14.31
CA LYS A 85 -17.63 -9.10 14.01
C LYS A 85 -17.07 -8.38 12.77
N TRP A 86 -15.88 -7.79 12.89
CA TRP A 86 -15.19 -7.15 11.76
C TRP A 86 -14.89 -8.18 10.66
N LYS A 87 -15.52 -8.03 9.50
CA LYS A 87 -15.26 -8.89 8.33
C LYS A 87 -14.01 -8.44 7.59
N LYS A 88 -13.17 -9.41 7.18
CA LYS A 88 -12.05 -9.16 6.26
C LYS A 88 -12.59 -8.62 4.94
N SER A 89 -11.87 -7.68 4.33
CA SER A 89 -12.24 -7.11 3.03
C SER A 89 -11.01 -6.87 2.16
N VAL A 90 -11.24 -6.38 0.94
CA VAL A 90 -10.21 -6.07 -0.05
C VAL A 90 -9.13 -5.14 0.50
N SER A 91 -9.51 -4.09 1.26
CA SER A 91 -8.53 -3.16 1.83
C SER A 91 -7.60 -3.78 2.89
N ASP A 92 -7.90 -4.98 3.41
CA ASP A 92 -7.00 -5.66 4.35
C ASP A 92 -5.77 -6.26 3.66
N THR A 93 -5.88 -6.66 2.39
CA THR A 93 -4.80 -7.28 1.60
C THR A 93 -4.18 -6.33 0.58
N ALA A 94 -4.97 -5.37 0.08
CA ALA A 94 -4.57 -4.51 -1.03
C ALA A 94 -3.32 -3.65 -0.72
N SER A 95 -3.19 -3.12 0.50
CA SER A 95 -1.99 -2.35 0.90
C SER A 95 -0.71 -3.20 0.84
N VAL A 96 -0.76 -4.46 1.26
CA VAL A 96 0.40 -5.37 1.22
C VAL A 96 0.76 -5.69 -0.23
N ILE A 97 -0.24 -5.98 -1.06
CA ILE A 97 -0.05 -6.24 -2.49
C ILE A 97 0.61 -5.02 -3.15
N LYS A 98 0.16 -3.80 -2.83
CA LYS A 98 0.73 -2.56 -3.36
C LYS A 98 2.21 -2.42 -3.04
N ILE A 99 2.59 -2.61 -1.77
CA ILE A 99 3.98 -2.52 -1.34
C ILE A 99 4.83 -3.57 -2.07
N LEU A 100 4.33 -4.80 -2.24
CA LEU A 100 5.03 -5.84 -3.01
C LEU A 100 5.19 -5.48 -4.49
N GLU A 101 4.18 -4.90 -5.13
CA GLU A 101 4.28 -4.43 -6.52
C GLU A 101 5.37 -3.36 -6.67
N ILE A 102 5.46 -2.42 -5.72
CA ILE A 102 6.49 -1.37 -5.73
C ILE A 102 7.87 -1.97 -5.51
N TYR A 103 8.03 -2.87 -4.53
CA TYR A 103 9.30 -3.59 -4.32
C TYR A 103 9.72 -4.38 -5.56
N LYS A 104 8.81 -5.14 -6.18
CA LYS A 104 9.09 -5.89 -7.41
C LYS A 104 9.62 -4.98 -8.51
N ARG A 105 9.00 -3.82 -8.72
CA ARG A 105 9.48 -2.81 -9.70
C ARG A 105 10.84 -2.23 -9.30
N ALA A 106 11.08 -2.04 -8.02
CA ALA A 106 12.33 -1.48 -7.52
C ALA A 106 13.49 -2.47 -7.73
N VAL A 107 13.34 -3.74 -7.33
CA VAL A 107 14.39 -4.77 -7.48
C VAL A 107 14.64 -5.16 -8.93
N THR A 108 13.62 -5.11 -9.80
CA THR A 108 13.83 -5.37 -11.24
C THR A 108 14.61 -4.25 -11.92
N ARG A 109 14.45 -3.01 -11.45
CA ARG A 109 15.19 -1.84 -11.97
C ARG A 109 16.60 -1.74 -11.38
N PHE A 110 16.76 -1.93 -10.08
CA PHE A 110 18.02 -1.80 -9.34
C PHE A 110 18.55 -3.17 -8.91
N LYS A 111 18.80 -4.07 -9.88
CA LYS A 111 19.14 -5.48 -9.62
C LYS A 111 20.40 -5.67 -8.76
N GLY A 112 21.39 -4.78 -8.91
CA GLY A 112 22.65 -4.83 -8.16
C GLY A 112 22.58 -4.29 -6.73
N ASP A 113 21.45 -3.72 -6.31
CA ASP A 113 21.31 -3.21 -4.94
C ASP A 113 20.88 -4.33 -3.99
N ILE A 114 21.87 -5.00 -3.40
CA ILE A 114 21.66 -6.07 -2.43
C ILE A 114 20.87 -5.59 -1.19
N GLY A 115 21.08 -4.34 -0.77
CA GLY A 115 20.34 -3.75 0.36
C GLY A 115 18.84 -3.64 0.08
N LEU A 116 18.47 -3.32 -1.15
CA LEU A 116 17.07 -3.30 -1.58
C LEU A 116 16.44 -4.69 -1.59
N TRP A 117 17.19 -5.72 -2.01
CA TRP A 117 16.75 -7.11 -1.94
C TRP A 117 16.52 -7.57 -0.50
N PHE A 118 17.44 -7.24 0.43
CA PHE A 118 17.25 -7.56 1.85
C PHE A 118 15.99 -6.92 2.42
N ARG A 119 15.75 -5.63 2.16
CA ARG A 119 14.52 -4.94 2.59
C ARG A 119 13.26 -5.59 2.03
N TYR A 120 13.29 -6.02 0.76
CA TYR A 120 12.17 -6.74 0.16
C TYR A 120 11.92 -8.10 0.83
N LEU A 121 12.98 -8.87 1.09
CA LEU A 121 12.89 -10.18 1.73
C LEU A 121 12.41 -10.06 3.18
N GLU A 122 12.91 -9.08 3.92
CA GLU A 122 12.48 -8.77 5.28
C GLU A 122 11.00 -8.42 5.33
N PHE A 123 10.52 -7.56 4.41
CA PHE A 123 9.11 -7.25 4.28
C PHE A 123 8.26 -8.49 3.98
N CYS A 124 8.70 -9.36 3.06
CA CYS A 124 8.01 -10.62 2.76
C CYS A 124 7.92 -11.55 3.97
N LYS A 125 9.01 -11.66 4.74
CA LYS A 125 9.10 -12.47 5.95
C LYS A 125 8.15 -11.97 7.04
N GLU A 126 8.15 -10.67 7.33
CA GLU A 126 7.30 -10.06 8.36
C GLU A 126 5.81 -10.24 8.05
N ARG A 127 5.42 -10.09 6.77
CA ARG A 127 4.02 -10.15 6.33
C ARG A 127 3.54 -11.58 6.00
N ARG A 128 4.38 -12.61 6.18
CA ARG A 128 4.11 -14.02 5.81
C ARG A 128 3.58 -14.17 4.37
N HIS A 129 4.09 -13.35 3.45
CA HIS A 129 3.61 -13.27 2.08
C HIS A 129 4.60 -13.95 1.13
N GLY A 130 4.11 -14.83 0.24
CA GLY A 130 4.92 -15.62 -0.70
C GLY A 130 5.12 -17.08 -0.28
N ARG A 131 6.00 -17.79 -1.01
CA ARG A 131 6.37 -19.22 -0.78
C ARG A 131 7.21 -19.45 0.49
N MET A 132 7.47 -18.42 1.29
CA MET A 132 8.18 -18.51 2.59
C MET A 132 7.23 -18.84 3.75
N LYS A 133 6.22 -19.68 3.52
CA LYS A 133 5.52 -20.37 4.61
C LYS A 133 6.30 -21.65 4.87
N ARG A 134 6.98 -21.73 6.01
CA ARG A 134 7.38 -23.03 6.58
C ARG A 134 6.12 -23.74 7.05
#